data_AF-A0A350HDY8-F1
#
_entry.id   AF-A0A350HDY8-F1
#
_cell.length_a   1.000
_cell.length_b   1.000
_cell.length_c   1.000
_cell.angle_alpha   90.00
_cell.angle_beta   90.00
_cell.angle_gamma   90.00
#
_symmetry.space_group_name_H-M   'P 1'
#
loop_
_entity.id
_entity.type
_entity.pdbx_description
1 polymer ?
#
loop_
_entity_poly.entity_id
_entity_poly.type
_entity_poly.pdbx_seq_one_letter_code
_entity_poly.pdbx_strand_id
1 'polypeptide(L)' 'MNITIIGTGYVGLTAAVCFADRGHQVVCVDIDAEKIKQLNNKKPTIHENGLGLVLKRVVDSG' A
#
# COMPACT_ATOMS: atom_id res chain seq x y z
N MET A 1 6.51 -2.44 14.21
CA MET A 1 5.35 -1.69 14.74
C MET A 1 4.13 -2.01 13.90
N ASN A 2 2.93 -1.90 14.47
CA ASN A 2 1.67 -2.08 13.75
C ASN A 2 1.13 -0.70 13.40
N ILE A 3 0.95 -0.41 12.11
CA ILE A 3 0.57 0.91 11.60
C ILE A 3 -0.70 0.77 10.78
N THR A 4 -1.72 1.54 11.10
CA THR A 4 -2.95 1.64 10.30
C THR A 4 -2.96 2.97 9.57
N ILE A 5 -3.20 2.94 8.26
CA ILE A 5 -3.30 4.13 7.42
C ILE A 5 -4.70 4.20 6.83
N ILE A 6 -5.40 5.29 7.11
CA ILE A 6 -6.74 5.56 6.60
C ILE A 6 -6.63 6.48 5.39
N GLY A 7 -7.02 5.95 4.23
CA GLY A 7 -6.89 6.57 2.91
C GLY A 7 -5.72 5.98 2.11
N THR A 8 -6.01 5.49 0.90
CA THR A 8 -5.05 4.94 -0.07
C THR A 8 -4.88 5.83 -1.29
N GLY A 9 -5.02 7.13 -1.09
CA GLY A 9 -4.61 8.13 -2.08
C GLY A 9 -3.08 8.25 -2.18
N TYR A 10 -2.61 9.29 -2.86
CA TYR A 10 -1.19 9.50 -3.11
C TYR A 10 -0.33 9.42 -1.83
N VAL A 11 -0.67 10.23 -0.82
CA VAL A 11 0.10 10.31 0.43
C VAL A 11 -0.01 9.03 1.25
N GLY A 12 -1.22 8.50 1.41
CA GLY A 12 -1.45 7.34 2.26
C GLY A 12 -0.80 6.07 1.71
N LEU A 13 -0.95 5.80 0.42
CA LEU A 13 -0.39 4.60 -0.20
C LEU A 13 1.14 4.65 -0.27
N THR A 14 1.73 5.78 -0.63
CA THR A 14 3.19 5.93 -0.65
C THR A 14 3.79 5.75 0.74
N ALA A 15 3.20 6.37 1.77
CA ALA A 15 3.61 6.18 3.15
C ALA A 15 3.47 4.71 3.60
N ALA A 16 2.34 4.06 3.28
CA ALA A 16 2.10 2.67 3.61
C ALA A 16 3.16 1.74 3.05
N VAL A 17 3.46 1.89 1.76
CA VAL A 17 4.48 1.09 1.08
C VAL A 17 5.87 1.35 1.66
N CYS A 18 6.22 2.61 1.96
CA CYS A 18 7.49 2.94 2.60
C CYS A 18 7.63 2.30 3.99
N PHE A 19 6.59 2.37 4.83
CA PHE A 19 6.63 1.75 6.16
C PHE A 19 6.69 0.23 6.09
N ALA A 20 5.93 -0.39 5.18
CA ALA A 20 5.96 -1.84 4.98
C ALA A 20 7.35 -2.30 4.46
N ASP A 21 7.96 -1.54 3.55
CA ASP A 21 9.31 -1.83 3.04
C ASP A 21 10.40 -1.72 4.12
N ARG A 22 10.13 -0.97 5.20
CA ARG A 22 11.01 -0.91 6.39
C ARG A 22 10.71 -2.01 7.43
N GLY A 23 9.83 -2.97 7.11
CA GLY A 23 9.51 -4.11 7.96
C GLY A 23 8.46 -3.84 9.03
N HIS A 24 7.65 -2.78 8.88
CA HIS A 24 6.48 -2.58 9.74
C HIS A 24 5.27 -3.36 9.21
N GLN A 25 4.41 -3.81 10.11
CA GLN A 25 3.12 -4.39 9.75
C GLN A 25 2.16 -3.24 9.47
N VAL A 26 1.68 -3.15 8.22
CA VAL A 26 0.87 -2.03 7.77
C VAL A 26 -0.48 -2.53 7.29
N VAL A 27 -1.55 -1.91 7.76
CA VAL A 27 -2.93 -2.14 7.27
C VAL A 27 -3.43 -0.85 6.65
N CYS A 28 -3.84 -0.92 5.38
CA CYS A 28 -4.48 0.17 4.68
C CYS A 28 -6.00 0.04 4.74
N VAL A 29 -6.69 1.14 5.00
CA VAL A 29 -8.16 1.23 4.99
C VAL A 29 -8.57 2.29 3.99
N ASP A 30 -9.53 1.99 3.13
CA ASP A 30 -10.13 2.95 2.21
C ASP A 30 -11.63 2.69 2.12
N ILE A 31 -12.40 3.73 1.81
CA ILE A 31 -13.86 3.60 1.58
C ILE A 31 -14.14 2.92 0.23
N ASP A 32 -13.20 3.01 -0.71
CA ASP A 32 -13.30 2.41 -2.03
C ASP A 32 -12.81 0.95 -2.00
N ALA A 33 -13.76 0.02 -1.98
CA ALA A 33 -13.49 -1.41 -1.96
C ALA A 33 -12.75 -1.91 -3.22
N GLU A 34 -12.94 -1.27 -4.38
CA GLU A 34 -12.27 -1.66 -5.61
C GLU A 34 -10.78 -1.27 -5.58
N LYS A 35 -10.44 -0.11 -5.00
CA LYS A 35 -9.03 0.23 -4.74
C LYS A 35 -8.36 -0.80 -3.85
N ILE A 36 -8.99 -1.19 -2.74
CA ILE A 36 -8.44 -2.20 -1.83
C ILE A 36 -8.24 -3.53 -2.56
N LYS A 37 -9.20 -3.97 -3.37
CA LYS A 37 -9.08 -5.18 -4.18
C LYS A 37 -7.90 -5.10 -5.16
N GLN A 38 -7.70 -3.97 -5.83
CA GLN A 38 -6.57 -3.78 -6.74
C GLN A 38 -5.23 -3.82 -6.02
N LEU A 39 -5.11 -3.11 -4.89
CA LEU A 39 -3.90 -3.07 -4.08
C LEU A 39 -3.53 -4.46 -3.54
N ASN A 40 -4.49 -5.23 -3.04
CA ASN A 40 -4.28 -6.62 -2.61
C ASN A 40 -3.87 -7.54 -3.78
N ASN A 41 -4.28 -7.21 -5.01
CA ASN A 41 -3.82 -7.86 -6.23
C ASN A 41 -2.52 -7.26 -6.80
N LYS A 42 -1.79 -6.46 -6.00
CA LYS A 42 -0.50 -5.86 -6.35
C LYS A 42 -0.59 -4.90 -7.54
N LYS A 43 -1.77 -4.31 -7.76
CA LYS A 43 -2.04 -3.30 -8.78
C LYS A 43 -2.09 -1.91 -8.13
N PRO A 44 -1.15 -1.00 -8.44
CA PRO A 44 -1.19 0.37 -7.93
C PRO A 44 -2.44 1.11 -8.42
N THR A 45 -3.04 1.90 -7.54
CA THR A 45 -4.21 2.75 -7.82
C THR A 45 -3.84 4.21 -8.10
N ILE A 46 -2.54 4.54 -8.01
CA ILE A 46 -1.95 5.84 -8.31
C ILE A 46 -0.73 5.66 -9.21
N HIS A 47 -0.38 6.70 -9.96
CA HIS A 47 0.85 6.74 -10.74
C HIS A 47 1.97 7.40 -9.93
N GLU A 48 2.98 6.62 -9.59
CA GLU A 48 4.21 7.08 -8.95
C GLU A 48 5.38 6.20 -9.40
N ASN A 49 6.54 6.80 -9.61
CA ASN A 49 7.70 6.11 -10.16
C ASN A 49 8.21 5.05 -9.18
N GLY A 50 8.32 3.81 -9.65
CA GLY A 50 8.82 2.69 -8.84
C GLY A 50 7.83 2.09 -7.84
N LEU A 51 6.67 2.73 -7.60
CA LEU A 51 5.68 2.27 -6.61
C LEU A 51 5.22 0.83 -6.88
N GLY A 52 4.95 0.47 -8.14
CA GLY A 52 4.46 -0.88 -8.47
C GLY A 52 5.43 -2.00 -8.08
N LEU A 53 6.74 -1.75 -8.19
CA LEU A 53 7.76 -2.73 -7.80
C LEU A 53 7.79 -2.91 -6.28
N VAL A 54 7.78 -1.80 -5.53
CA VAL A 54 7.84 -1.84 -4.06
C VAL A 54 6.53 -2.37 -3.49
N LEU A 55 5.37 -1.93 -4.00
CA LEU A 55 4.05 -2.42 -3.62
C LEU A 55 3.98 -3.95 -3.76
N LYS A 56 4.40 -4.48 -4.91
CA LYS A 56 4.41 -5.93 -5.13
C LYS A 56 5.27 -6.64 -4.09
N ARG A 57 6.49 -6.17 -3.85
CA ARG A 57 7.41 -6.75 -2.86
C ARG A 57 6.81 -6.76 -1.44
N VAL A 58 6.25 -5.64 -1.00
CA VAL A 58 5.76 -5.53 0.39
C VAL A 58 4.49 -6.33 0.62
N VAL A 59 3.59 -6.40 -0.38
CA VAL A 59 2.39 -7.26 -0.32
C VAL A 59 2.76 -8.75 -0.42
N ASP A 60 3.83 -9.12 -1.14
CA ASP A 60 4.34 -10.50 -1.16
C ASP A 60 4.98 -10.91 0.19
N SER A 61 5.44 -9.94 0.99
CA SER A 61 6.12 -10.19 2.26
C SER A 61 5.19 -10.31 3.48
N GLY A 62 3.89 -10.08 3.32
CA GLY A 62 2.90 -10.09 4.41
C GLY A 62 1.47 -10.29 3.92
#